data_AF-A0A451BY26-F1
#
_entry.id   AF-A0A451BY26-F1
#
_cell.length_a   1.000
_cell.length_b   1.000
_cell.length_c   1.000
_cell.angle_alpha   90.00
_cell.angle_beta   90.00
_cell.angle_gamma   90.00
#
_symmetry.space_group_name_H-M   'P 1'
#
loop_
_entity.id
_entity.type
_entity.pdbx_description
1 polymer ?
#
loop_
_entity_poly.entity_id
_entity_poly.type
_entity_poly.pdbx_seq_one_letter_code
_entity_poly.pdbx_strand_id
1 'polypeptide(L)'
;MNRTHKALSDIWNRFQTCLFPWLEEEIGPLSKKQQQLTEVLDVAKIERHIPYTGGFGRPLADRAAIARAFIAKAVYNIPTTEMLLDRLDSDIRLRWICGWERKSDIPSQSTFSRAFAEFAESHLLERVHASIIDTHLAEQLIGHISRDATEIIGREKPNKRDVVVQEPKKPKKRGRPQKGEEHPKELTRLEKQSAGMSPKEMSCMQKSPRTP
;
A
#
# COMPACT_ATOMS: atom_id res chain seq x y z
N MET A 1 -10.36 6.28 27.40
CA MET A 1 -9.14 5.61 26.88
C MET A 1 -9.61 4.42 26.07
N ASN A 2 -9.32 4.36 24.77
CA ASN A 2 -9.87 3.32 23.89
C ASN A 2 -9.37 1.94 24.35
N ARG A 3 -10.26 1.09 24.86
CA ARG A 3 -9.95 -0.25 25.39
C ARG A 3 -9.19 -1.11 24.37
N THR A 4 -9.54 -0.94 23.09
CA THR A 4 -8.91 -1.58 21.95
C THR A 4 -7.47 -1.12 21.72
N HIS A 5 -7.19 0.18 21.84
CA HIS A 5 -5.84 0.70 21.78
C HIS A 5 -4.96 0.12 22.89
N LYS A 6 -5.50 -0.03 24.11
CA LYS A 6 -4.79 -0.68 25.21
C LYS A 6 -4.51 -2.16 24.89
N ALA A 7 -5.52 -2.91 24.43
CA ALA A 7 -5.35 -4.31 24.06
C ALA A 7 -4.32 -4.50 22.94
N LEU A 8 -4.35 -3.68 21.90
CA LEU A 8 -3.36 -3.70 20.82
C LEU A 8 -1.95 -3.35 21.32
N SER A 9 -1.85 -2.38 22.24
CA SER A 9 -0.58 -2.01 22.87
C SER A 9 -0.02 -3.15 23.72
N ASP A 10 -0.87 -3.85 24.47
CA ASP A 10 -0.49 -5.01 25.29
C ASP A 10 -0.02 -6.18 24.40
N ILE A 11 -0.72 -6.44 23.29
CA ILE A 11 -0.33 -7.43 22.28
C ILE A 11 1.04 -7.07 21.68
N TRP A 12 1.21 -5.82 21.25
CA TRP A 12 2.45 -5.34 20.65
C TRP A 12 3.62 -5.43 21.63
N ASN A 13 3.40 -5.06 22.89
CA ASN A 13 4.40 -5.20 23.94
C ASN A 13 4.81 -6.66 24.11
N ARG A 14 3.86 -7.60 24.19
CA ARG A 14 4.20 -9.04 24.29
C ARG A 14 5.01 -9.54 23.08
N PHE A 15 4.71 -9.05 21.87
CA PHE A 15 5.50 -9.42 20.70
C PHE A 15 6.96 -9.00 20.83
N GLN A 16 7.18 -7.74 21.23
CA GLN A 16 8.53 -7.18 21.37
C GLN A 16 9.29 -7.74 22.57
N THR A 17 8.63 -7.96 23.71
CA THR A 17 9.32 -8.34 24.96
C THR A 17 9.48 -9.85 25.14
N CYS A 18 8.62 -10.66 24.51
CA CYS A 18 8.58 -12.10 24.77
C CYS A 18 8.65 -12.92 23.49
N LEU A 19 7.75 -12.69 22.53
CA LEU A 19 7.61 -13.59 21.38
C LEU A 19 8.82 -13.56 20.45
N PHE A 20 9.26 -12.36 20.03
CA PHE A 20 10.39 -12.24 19.11
C PHE A 20 11.72 -12.60 19.75
N PRO A 21 12.07 -12.14 20.97
CA PRO A 21 13.32 -12.55 21.59
C PRO A 21 13.43 -14.07 21.74
N TRP A 22 12.37 -14.72 22.23
CA TRP A 22 12.34 -16.17 22.38
C TRP A 22 12.47 -16.90 21.03
N LEU A 23 11.76 -16.43 20.00
CA LEU A 23 11.82 -17.05 18.68
C LEU A 23 13.19 -16.83 18.01
N GLU A 24 13.77 -15.64 18.14
CA GLU A 24 15.09 -15.33 17.58
C GLU A 24 16.23 -16.10 18.25
N GLU A 25 16.08 -16.46 19.53
CA GLU A 25 17.01 -17.36 20.22
C GLU A 25 17.00 -18.78 19.61
N GLU A 26 15.82 -19.30 19.27
CA GLU A 26 15.66 -20.66 18.74
C GLU A 26 15.96 -20.76 17.23
N ILE A 27 15.46 -19.83 16.41
CA ILE A 27 15.53 -19.92 14.94
C ILE A 27 16.47 -18.90 14.28
N GLY A 28 17.10 -18.05 15.09
CA GLY A 28 17.96 -16.96 14.64
C GLY A 28 17.19 -15.72 14.20
N PRO A 29 17.89 -14.71 13.64
CA PRO A 29 17.31 -13.39 13.38
C PRO A 29 16.16 -13.46 12.37
N LEU A 30 15.03 -12.84 12.74
CA LEU A 30 13.83 -12.81 11.93
C LEU A 30 13.84 -11.62 10.96
N SER A 31 13.42 -11.87 9.72
CA SER A 31 13.12 -10.78 8.78
C SER A 31 11.80 -10.09 9.17
N LYS A 32 11.61 -8.84 8.74
CA LYS A 32 10.34 -8.11 8.95
C LYS A 32 9.11 -8.86 8.45
N LYS A 33 9.24 -9.60 7.34
CA LYS A 33 8.15 -10.43 6.79
C LYS A 33 7.86 -11.67 7.64
N GLN A 34 8.89 -12.27 8.23
CA GLN A 34 8.72 -13.38 9.16
C GLN A 34 8.10 -12.91 10.48
N GLN A 35 8.53 -11.76 11.02
CA GLN A 35 7.90 -11.12 12.17
C GLN A 35 6.42 -10.85 11.91
N GLN A 36 6.08 -10.23 10.76
CA GLN A 36 4.70 -10.01 10.34
C GLN A 36 3.89 -11.31 10.28
N LEU A 37 4.47 -12.40 9.75
CA LEU A 37 3.79 -13.69 9.72
C LEU A 37 3.52 -14.22 11.14
N THR A 38 4.53 -14.20 12.02
CA THR A 38 4.41 -14.69 13.39
C THR A 38 3.36 -13.89 14.17
N GLU A 39 3.31 -12.57 14.00
CA GLU A 39 2.26 -11.71 14.59
C GLU A 39 0.87 -12.14 14.13
N VAL A 40 0.69 -12.33 12.82
CA VAL A 40 -0.60 -12.73 12.26
C VAL A 40 -1.01 -14.12 12.76
N LEU A 41 -0.08 -15.08 12.81
CA LEU A 41 -0.36 -16.43 13.30
C LEU A 41 -0.77 -16.43 14.77
N ASP A 42 -0.10 -15.63 15.60
CA ASP A 42 -0.40 -15.54 17.03
C ASP A 42 -1.74 -14.84 17.29
N VAL A 43 -2.11 -13.80 16.55
CA VAL A 43 -3.43 -13.17 16.67
C VAL A 43 -4.52 -14.09 16.12
N ALA A 44 -4.29 -14.69 14.96
CA ALA A 44 -5.30 -15.49 14.26
C ALA A 44 -5.58 -16.82 14.95
N LYS A 45 -4.59 -17.44 15.59
CA LYS A 45 -4.69 -18.75 16.28
C LYS A 45 -5.51 -19.76 15.47
N ILE A 46 -5.22 -19.85 14.17
CA ILE A 46 -6.03 -20.59 13.19
C ILE A 46 -6.30 -22.04 13.60
N GLU A 47 -5.36 -22.64 14.33
CA GLU A 47 -5.41 -23.99 14.88
C GLU A 47 -6.65 -24.24 15.75
N ARG A 48 -7.15 -23.22 16.46
CA ARG A 48 -8.37 -23.32 17.28
C ARG A 48 -9.64 -23.54 16.49
N HIS A 49 -9.62 -23.22 15.19
CA HIS A 49 -10.77 -23.30 14.31
C HIS A 49 -10.77 -24.54 13.42
N ILE A 50 -9.70 -25.33 13.47
CA ILE A 50 -9.54 -26.57 12.72
C ILE A 50 -10.15 -27.71 13.55
N PRO A 51 -11.06 -28.52 12.97
CA PRO A 51 -11.62 -29.65 13.68
C PRO A 51 -10.54 -30.67 14.01
N TYR A 52 -10.65 -31.33 15.16
CA TYR A 52 -9.76 -32.42 15.53
C TYR A 52 -9.91 -33.57 14.54
N THR A 53 -8.83 -33.91 13.82
CA THR A 53 -8.78 -35.01 12.85
C THR A 53 -8.11 -36.26 13.44
N GLY A 54 -8.45 -36.62 14.69
CA GLY A 54 -8.05 -37.90 15.25
C GLY A 54 -9.09 -38.97 14.98
N GLY A 55 -8.73 -39.92 14.14
CA GLY A 55 -9.50 -41.14 13.88
C GLY A 55 -8.57 -42.35 13.85
N PHE A 56 -9.16 -43.55 13.83
CA PHE A 56 -8.41 -44.78 13.66
C PHE A 56 -7.89 -44.88 12.21
N GLY A 57 -6.57 -44.78 12.00
CA GLY A 57 -5.95 -44.87 10.67
C GLY A 57 -4.60 -44.16 10.56
N ARG A 58 -4.11 -44.00 9.31
CA ARG A 58 -2.91 -43.19 9.04
C ARG A 58 -3.19 -41.74 9.48
N PRO A 59 -2.36 -41.14 10.35
CA PRO A 59 -2.57 -39.77 10.78
C PRO A 59 -2.60 -38.85 9.56
N LEU A 60 -3.62 -38.01 9.51
CA LEU A 60 -3.72 -37.00 8.46
C LEU A 60 -2.53 -36.05 8.59
N ALA A 61 -1.94 -35.65 7.46
CA ALA A 61 -0.89 -34.64 7.46
C ALA A 61 -1.39 -33.40 8.21
N ASP A 62 -0.53 -32.81 9.05
CA ASP A 62 -0.91 -31.80 10.03
C ASP A 62 -1.65 -30.62 9.36
N ARG A 63 -2.98 -30.61 9.53
CA ARG A 63 -3.86 -29.56 8.99
C ARG A 63 -3.55 -28.22 9.63
N ALA A 64 -3.05 -28.20 10.88
CA ALA A 64 -2.62 -26.98 11.53
C ALA A 64 -1.41 -26.36 10.82
N ALA A 65 -0.38 -27.15 10.51
CA ALA A 65 0.76 -26.69 9.73
C ALA A 65 0.36 -26.21 8.32
N ILE A 66 -0.52 -26.94 7.63
CA ILE A 66 -1.02 -26.52 6.31
C ILE A 66 -1.82 -25.20 6.40
N ALA A 67 -2.61 -25.01 7.45
CA ALA A 67 -3.36 -23.78 7.68
C ALA A 67 -2.43 -22.59 8.01
N ARG A 68 -1.36 -22.81 8.77
CA ARG A 68 -0.31 -21.79 8.99
C ARG A 68 0.38 -21.41 7.68
N ALA A 69 0.68 -22.39 6.83
CA ALA A 69 1.22 -22.14 5.50
C ALA A 69 0.23 -21.41 4.57
N PHE A 70 -1.08 -21.63 4.73
CA PHE A 70 -2.10 -20.87 4.02
C PHE A 70 -2.09 -19.39 4.41
N ILE A 71 -1.94 -19.07 5.69
CA ILE A 71 -1.73 -17.69 6.15
C ILE A 71 -0.42 -17.14 5.59
N ALA A 72 0.66 -17.92 5.62
CA ALA A 72 1.93 -17.50 5.02
C ALA A 72 1.78 -17.18 3.53
N LYS A 73 1.04 -17.98 2.77
CA LYS A 73 0.73 -17.69 1.36
C LYS A 73 0.12 -16.30 1.19
N ALA A 74 -0.81 -15.91 2.06
CA ALA A 74 -1.45 -14.58 2.03
C ALA A 74 -0.49 -13.45 2.44
N VAL A 75 0.27 -13.61 3.54
CA VAL A 75 1.21 -12.57 4.04
C VAL A 75 2.36 -12.28 3.06
N TYR A 76 2.81 -13.32 2.36
CA TYR A 76 3.86 -13.22 1.34
C TYR A 76 3.32 -12.91 -0.06
N ASN A 77 1.99 -12.81 -0.23
CA ASN A 77 1.33 -12.58 -1.50
C ASN A 77 1.78 -13.57 -2.59
N ILE A 78 1.87 -14.86 -2.23
CA ILE A 78 2.29 -15.93 -3.13
C ILE A 78 1.07 -16.37 -3.94
N PRO A 79 1.13 -16.37 -5.29
CA PRO A 79 -0.05 -16.65 -6.11
C PRO A 79 -0.41 -18.14 -6.11
N THR A 80 0.57 -19.02 -6.33
CA THR A 80 0.34 -20.46 -6.56
C THR A 80 0.80 -21.32 -5.39
N THR A 81 0.28 -22.55 -5.32
CA THR A 81 0.68 -23.54 -4.30
C THR A 81 2.09 -24.08 -4.54
N GLU A 82 2.52 -24.18 -5.79
CA GLU A 82 3.86 -24.65 -6.16
C GLU A 82 4.92 -23.67 -5.64
N MET A 83 4.73 -22.37 -5.90
CA MET A 83 5.63 -21.34 -5.37
C MET A 83 5.68 -21.34 -3.83
N LEU A 84 4.57 -21.68 -3.16
CA LEU A 84 4.55 -21.82 -1.71
C LEU A 84 5.41 -23.01 -1.26
N LEU A 85 5.32 -24.16 -1.93
CA LEU A 85 6.12 -25.34 -1.64
C LEU A 85 7.61 -25.10 -1.91
N ASP A 86 7.96 -24.48 -3.04
CA ASP A 86 9.34 -24.12 -3.36
C ASP A 86 9.95 -23.19 -2.30
N ARG A 87 9.13 -22.24 -1.81
CA ARG A 87 9.54 -21.32 -0.76
C ARG A 87 9.71 -22.03 0.58
N LEU A 88 8.79 -22.92 0.95
CA LEU A 88 8.91 -23.75 2.15
C LEU A 88 10.13 -24.67 2.07
N ASP A 89 10.48 -25.16 0.89
CA ASP A 89 11.66 -26.00 0.71
C ASP A 89 12.96 -25.21 0.90
N SER A 90 13.01 -23.98 0.36
CA SER A 90 14.20 -23.13 0.36
C SER A 90 14.42 -22.42 1.71
N ASP A 91 13.37 -21.93 2.35
CA ASP A 91 13.45 -21.08 3.55
C ASP A 91 13.17 -21.90 4.82
N ILE A 92 14.25 -22.26 5.53
CA ILE A 92 14.16 -23.05 6.77
C ILE A 92 13.35 -22.34 7.87
N ARG A 93 13.42 -21.01 7.98
CA ARG A 93 12.72 -20.27 9.03
C ARG A 93 11.23 -20.22 8.74
N LEU A 94 10.86 -20.00 7.48
CA LEU A 94 9.45 -20.06 7.08
C LEU A 94 8.84 -21.43 7.38
N ARG A 95 9.62 -22.49 7.10
CA ARG A 95 9.24 -23.87 7.38
C ARG A 95 8.97 -24.11 8.86
N TRP A 96 9.91 -23.69 9.72
CA TRP A 96 9.79 -23.80 11.18
C TRP A 96 8.62 -22.98 11.73
N ILE A 97 8.41 -21.75 11.26
CA ILE A 97 7.26 -20.91 11.65
C ILE A 97 5.93 -21.59 11.28
N CYS A 98 5.88 -22.27 10.12
CA CYS A 98 4.69 -23.02 9.72
C CYS A 98 4.53 -24.35 10.47
N GLY A 99 5.54 -24.79 11.23
CA GLY A 99 5.49 -25.98 12.08
C GLY A 99 6.11 -27.25 11.51
N TRP A 100 6.85 -27.18 10.40
CA TRP A 100 7.60 -28.33 9.88
C TRP A 100 9.09 -28.18 10.20
N GLU A 101 9.68 -29.20 10.84
CA GLU A 101 11.10 -29.20 11.17
C GLU A 101 11.96 -29.61 9.97
N ARG A 102 11.55 -30.65 9.25
CA ARG A 102 12.31 -31.23 8.12
C ARG A 102 11.63 -30.97 6.79
N LYS A 103 12.41 -31.03 5.71
CA LYS A 103 11.88 -30.95 4.33
C LYS A 103 10.93 -32.12 4.02
N SER A 104 11.23 -33.30 4.55
CA SER A 104 10.44 -34.53 4.36
C SER A 104 9.03 -34.46 4.92
N ASP A 105 8.79 -33.56 5.88
CA ASP A 105 7.52 -33.47 6.58
C ASP A 105 6.51 -32.61 5.81
N ILE A 106 6.98 -31.88 4.80
CA ILE A 106 6.15 -31.04 3.94
C ILE A 106 5.27 -31.95 3.06
N PRO A 107 3.94 -31.85 3.16
CA PRO A 107 3.04 -32.64 2.33
C PRO A 107 3.13 -32.30 0.84
N SER A 108 2.70 -33.24 -0.01
CA SER A 108 2.61 -33.02 -1.45
C SER A 108 1.65 -31.89 -1.82
N GLN A 109 1.84 -31.31 -3.01
CA GLN A 109 0.92 -30.32 -3.60
C GLN A 109 -0.54 -30.81 -3.61
N SER A 110 -0.77 -32.07 -3.97
CA SER A 110 -2.11 -32.66 -3.96
C SER A 110 -2.77 -32.64 -2.58
N THR A 111 -1.97 -32.76 -1.51
CA THR A 111 -2.46 -32.68 -0.13
C THR A 111 -2.81 -31.24 0.25
N PHE A 112 -1.98 -30.27 -0.16
CA PHE A 112 -2.29 -28.84 0.00
C PHE A 112 -3.58 -28.44 -0.71
N SER A 113 -3.76 -28.84 -1.97
CA SER A 113 -4.98 -28.54 -2.74
C SER A 113 -6.23 -29.09 -2.06
N ARG A 114 -6.18 -30.33 -1.55
CA ARG A 114 -7.30 -30.92 -0.80
C ARG A 114 -7.59 -30.18 0.50
N ALA A 115 -6.56 -29.84 1.27
CA ALA A 115 -6.73 -29.07 2.51
C ALA A 115 -7.28 -27.67 2.25
N PHE A 116 -6.86 -26.99 1.18
CA PHE A 116 -7.37 -25.67 0.84
C PHE A 116 -8.84 -25.71 0.40
N ALA A 117 -9.25 -26.76 -0.32
CA ALA A 117 -10.66 -26.98 -0.63
C ALA A 117 -11.49 -27.18 0.66
N GLU A 118 -11.00 -28.02 1.57
CA GLU A 118 -11.62 -28.26 2.89
C GLU A 118 -11.74 -26.95 3.72
N PHE A 119 -10.71 -26.11 3.70
CA PHE A 119 -10.72 -24.81 4.39
C PHE A 119 -11.71 -23.82 3.77
N ALA A 120 -11.87 -23.86 2.44
CA ALA A 120 -12.84 -23.03 1.74
C ALA A 120 -14.28 -23.49 2.04
N GLU A 121 -14.55 -24.80 1.97
CA GLU A 121 -15.86 -25.38 2.28
C GLU A 121 -16.28 -25.12 3.75
N SER A 122 -15.33 -25.16 4.67
CA SER A 122 -15.57 -24.89 6.09
C SER A 122 -15.55 -23.40 6.47
N HIS A 123 -15.36 -22.51 5.50
CA HIS A 123 -15.24 -21.07 5.71
C HIS A 123 -14.23 -20.71 6.82
N LEU A 124 -13.10 -21.42 6.86
CA LEU A 124 -12.14 -21.36 7.98
C LEU A 124 -11.66 -19.92 8.26
N LEU A 125 -11.26 -19.20 7.21
CA LEU A 125 -10.76 -17.82 7.36
C LEU A 125 -11.86 -16.85 7.81
N GLU A 126 -13.10 -17.03 7.34
CA GLU A 126 -14.22 -16.18 7.75
C GLU A 126 -14.51 -16.35 9.24
N ARG A 127 -14.49 -17.59 9.73
CA ARG A 127 -14.66 -17.91 11.16
C ARG A 127 -13.53 -17.35 12.03
N VAL A 128 -12.28 -17.47 11.55
CA VAL A 128 -11.12 -16.87 12.23
C VAL A 128 -11.26 -15.36 12.28
N HIS A 129 -11.58 -14.73 11.16
CA HIS A 129 -11.76 -13.28 11.07
C HIS A 129 -12.88 -12.78 11.99
N ALA A 130 -14.04 -13.43 11.98
CA ALA A 130 -15.14 -13.14 12.89
C ALA A 130 -14.69 -13.25 14.36
N SER A 131 -13.98 -14.31 14.73
CA SER A 131 -13.47 -14.49 16.10
C SER A 131 -12.50 -13.39 16.53
N ILE A 132 -11.65 -12.89 15.63
CA ILE A 132 -10.73 -11.77 15.92
C ILE A 132 -11.52 -10.49 16.18
N ILE A 133 -12.52 -10.20 15.32
CA ILE A 133 -13.39 -9.04 15.48
C ILE A 133 -14.15 -9.13 16.81
N ASP A 134 -14.75 -10.28 17.10
CA ASP A 134 -15.52 -10.47 18.33
C ASP A 134 -14.63 -10.31 19.57
N THR A 135 -13.40 -10.81 19.52
CA THR A 135 -12.47 -10.74 20.66
C THR A 135 -11.96 -9.32 20.91
N HIS A 136 -11.65 -8.56 19.85
CA HIS A 136 -10.92 -7.30 19.98
C HIS A 136 -11.76 -6.05 19.72
N LEU A 137 -12.88 -6.17 19.01
CA LEU A 137 -13.68 -5.06 18.50
C LEU A 137 -15.16 -5.13 18.87
N ALA A 138 -15.67 -6.21 19.48
CA ALA A 138 -17.10 -6.37 19.79
C ALA A 138 -17.70 -5.23 20.61
N GLU A 139 -16.96 -4.70 21.58
CA GLU A 139 -17.42 -3.60 22.44
C GLU A 139 -17.17 -2.22 21.82
N GLN A 140 -16.49 -2.15 20.68
CA GLN A 140 -16.16 -0.89 20.04
C GLN A 140 -17.23 -0.52 19.01
N LEU A 141 -17.84 0.66 19.19
CA LEU A 141 -18.64 1.27 18.14
C LEU A 141 -17.72 1.71 17.00
N ILE A 142 -17.73 0.97 15.89
CA ILE A 142 -17.07 1.38 14.65
C ILE A 142 -18.12 2.09 13.79
N GLY A 143 -17.99 3.41 13.66
CA GLY A 143 -18.85 4.19 12.77
C GLY A 143 -18.61 3.81 11.30
N HIS A 144 -19.68 3.83 10.50
CA HIS A 144 -19.56 3.67 9.05
C HIS A 144 -18.85 4.90 8.48
N ILE A 145 -17.72 4.70 7.81
CA ILE A 145 -17.14 5.74 6.95
C ILE A 145 -17.81 5.58 5.59
N SER A 146 -18.98 6.19 5.43
CA SER A 146 -19.65 6.28 4.13
C SER A 146 -18.85 7.20 3.21
N ARG A 147 -17.85 6.64 2.52
CA ARG A 147 -17.16 7.33 1.42
C ARG A 147 -18.02 7.14 0.18
N ASP A 148 -18.92 8.07 -0.05
CA ASP A 148 -19.68 8.10 -1.29
C ASP A 148 -18.72 8.38 -2.45
N ALA A 149 -18.69 7.47 -3.43
CA ALA A 149 -17.94 7.66 -4.67
C ALA A 149 -18.84 8.41 -5.65
N THR A 150 -19.38 9.55 -5.26
CA THR A 150 -20.08 10.42 -6.21
C THR A 150 -19.09 10.84 -7.27
N GLU A 151 -19.45 10.65 -8.53
CA GLU A 151 -18.72 11.18 -9.68
C GLU A 151 -18.73 12.72 -9.58
N ILE A 152 -17.67 13.27 -8.97
CA ILE A 152 -17.44 14.71 -8.99
C ILE A 152 -16.84 15.00 -10.36
N ILE A 153 -17.55 15.80 -11.16
CA ILE A 153 -17.04 16.30 -12.45
C ILE A 153 -15.72 17.03 -12.17
N GLY A 154 -14.61 16.37 -12.50
CA GLY A 154 -13.29 16.97 -12.40
C GLY A 154 -13.23 18.19 -13.31
N ARG A 155 -12.60 19.29 -12.86
CA ARG A 155 -12.27 20.40 -13.75
C ARG A 155 -11.26 19.90 -14.80
N GLU A 156 -11.75 19.45 -15.94
CA GLU A 156 -10.92 19.09 -17.08
C GLU A 156 -10.29 20.36 -17.68
N LYS A 157 -9.03 20.58 -17.30
CA LYS A 157 -8.10 21.61 -17.82
C LYS A 157 -8.56 23.06 -17.57
N PRO A 158 -7.63 23.97 -17.24
CA PRO A 158 -7.96 25.40 -17.25
C PRO A 158 -8.37 25.79 -18.68
N ASN A 159 -9.58 26.32 -18.86
CA ASN A 159 -9.99 26.94 -20.11
C ASN A 159 -8.87 27.88 -20.56
N LYS A 160 -8.37 27.68 -21.78
CA LYS A 160 -7.40 28.60 -22.38
C LYS A 160 -8.05 29.97 -22.31
N ARG A 161 -7.41 30.91 -21.61
CA ARG A 161 -7.84 32.31 -21.64
C ARG A 161 -7.92 32.71 -23.10
N ASP A 162 -9.03 33.33 -23.48
CA ASP A 162 -9.16 33.94 -24.81
C ASP A 162 -7.99 34.91 -24.95
N VAL A 163 -6.97 34.46 -25.68
CA VAL A 163 -5.93 35.37 -26.15
C VAL A 163 -6.67 36.24 -27.14
N VAL A 164 -7.00 37.45 -26.71
CA VAL A 164 -7.43 38.51 -27.62
C VAL A 164 -6.41 38.50 -28.74
N VAL A 165 -6.83 38.02 -29.91
CA VAL A 165 -6.00 37.98 -31.11
C VAL A 165 -5.75 39.45 -31.45
N GLN A 166 -4.65 39.99 -30.94
CA GLN A 166 -4.17 41.27 -31.40
C GLN A 166 -3.74 41.05 -32.84
N GLU A 167 -4.40 41.76 -33.76
CA GLU A 167 -4.08 41.72 -35.18
C GLU A 167 -2.57 41.88 -35.37
N PRO A 168 -1.92 41.05 -36.22
CA PRO A 168 -0.49 41.14 -36.43
C PRO A 168 -0.16 42.53 -37.02
N LYS A 169 0.45 43.40 -36.19
CA LYS A 169 0.95 44.70 -36.65
C LYS A 169 1.95 44.45 -37.78
N LYS A 170 1.63 44.91 -38.98
CA LYS A 170 2.51 44.81 -40.16
C LYS A 170 3.90 45.36 -39.79
N PRO A 171 5.00 44.64 -40.11
CA PRO A 171 6.34 45.11 -39.80
C PRO A 171 6.61 46.44 -40.52
N LYS A 172 6.88 47.51 -39.77
CA LYS A 172 7.28 48.81 -40.35
C LYS A 172 8.67 48.66 -40.96
N LYS A 173 8.86 49.16 -42.18
CA LYS A 173 10.15 49.13 -42.89
C LYS A 173 11.21 49.84 -42.04
N ARG A 174 12.33 49.16 -41.76
CA ARG A 174 13.49 49.76 -41.11
C ARG A 174 14.15 50.73 -42.10
N GLY A 175 14.13 52.02 -41.78
CA GLY A 175 14.71 53.06 -42.63
C GLY A 175 14.79 54.41 -41.90
N ARG A 176 15.55 55.35 -42.48
CA ARG A 176 15.67 56.73 -42.00
C ARG A 176 14.29 57.40 -42.00
N PRO A 177 13.87 58.07 -40.91
CA PRO A 177 12.60 58.79 -40.88
C PRO A 177 12.56 59.85 -41.99
N GLN A 178 11.40 60.04 -42.63
CA GLN A 178 11.22 61.14 -43.57
C GLN A 178 11.29 62.47 -42.81
N LYS A 179 11.92 63.47 -43.43
CA LYS A 179 12.27 64.74 -42.82
C LYS A 179 10.99 65.45 -42.34
N GLY A 180 10.80 65.54 -41.01
CA GLY A 180 9.62 66.13 -40.37
C GLY A 180 8.81 65.17 -39.50
N GLU A 181 9.14 63.88 -39.46
CA GLU A 181 8.54 62.93 -38.51
C GLU A 181 9.44 62.73 -37.28
N GLU A 182 8.97 63.15 -36.11
CA GLU A 182 9.57 62.77 -34.82
C GLU A 182 9.01 61.42 -34.39
N HIS A 183 9.86 60.40 -34.28
CA HIS A 183 9.49 59.15 -33.65
C HIS A 183 9.65 59.28 -32.13
N PRO A 184 8.57 59.27 -31.33
CA PRO A 184 8.71 59.17 -29.89
C PRO A 184 9.40 57.85 -29.56
N LYS A 185 10.56 57.92 -28.91
CA LYS A 185 11.25 56.73 -28.39
C LYS A 185 10.34 56.09 -27.35
N GLU A 186 9.86 54.89 -27.63
CA GLU A 186 9.13 54.14 -26.61
C GLU A 186 10.06 53.87 -25.43
N LEU A 187 9.61 54.23 -24.22
CA LEU A 187 10.39 54.08 -22.99
C LEU A 187 10.88 52.64 -22.84
N THR A 188 12.15 52.55 -22.47
CA THR A 188 12.87 51.29 -22.26
C THR A 188 12.28 50.57 -21.04
N ARG A 189 12.39 49.24 -20.97
CA ARG A 189 11.79 48.43 -19.89
C ARG A 189 12.11 48.94 -18.48
N LEU A 190 13.33 49.44 -18.26
CA LEU A 190 13.79 49.96 -16.97
C LEU A 190 13.11 51.28 -16.59
N GLU A 191 12.98 52.22 -17.53
CA GLU A 191 12.31 53.52 -17.32
C GLU A 191 10.82 53.33 -17.01
N LYS A 192 10.23 52.33 -17.67
CA LYS A 192 8.88 51.85 -17.46
C LYS A 192 8.68 51.26 -16.06
N GLN A 193 9.66 50.55 -15.52
CA GLN A 193 9.64 50.01 -14.15
C GLN A 193 9.82 51.11 -13.09
N SER A 194 10.68 52.10 -13.34
CA SER A 194 10.89 53.22 -12.42
C SER A 194 9.70 54.18 -12.36
N ALA A 195 8.89 54.25 -13.41
CA ALA A 195 7.67 55.08 -13.46
C ALA A 195 6.49 54.52 -12.64
N GLY A 196 6.67 53.42 -11.89
CA GLY A 196 5.68 52.94 -10.94
C GLY A 196 4.54 52.13 -11.57
N MET A 197 4.86 51.16 -12.42
CA MET A 197 3.85 50.26 -13.01
C MET A 197 3.26 49.26 -12.02
N SER A 198 2.03 48.82 -12.29
CA SER A 198 1.30 47.92 -11.41
C SER A 198 1.87 46.48 -11.43
N PRO A 199 1.76 45.70 -10.32
CA PRO A 199 2.34 44.35 -10.26
C PRO A 199 1.83 43.38 -11.34
N LYS A 200 0.61 43.57 -11.84
CA LYS A 200 -0.01 42.74 -12.87
C LYS A 200 0.67 42.95 -14.24
N GLU A 201 1.16 44.15 -14.50
CA GLU A 201 1.89 44.51 -15.72
C GLU A 201 3.34 44.01 -15.66
N MET A 202 3.97 44.03 -14.48
CA MET A 202 5.31 43.45 -14.27
C MET A 202 5.34 41.94 -14.58
N SER A 203 4.29 41.21 -14.20
CA SER A 203 4.16 39.77 -14.47
C SER A 203 4.08 39.43 -15.96
N CYS A 204 3.45 40.29 -16.76
CA CYS A 204 3.30 40.07 -18.20
C CYS A 204 4.62 40.25 -18.98
N MET A 205 5.53 41.13 -18.54
CA MET A 205 6.82 41.34 -19.22
C MET A 205 7.89 40.28 -18.90
N GLN A 206 7.70 39.46 -17.86
CA GLN A 206 8.64 38.38 -17.51
C GLN A 206 8.45 37.13 -18.37
N LYS A 207 7.35 37.01 -19.11
CA LYS A 207 7.05 35.86 -19.97
C LYS A 207 7.39 36.11 -21.44
N SER A 208 8.55 36.69 -21.72
CA SER A 208 9.15 36.58 -23.05
C SER A 208 10.28 35.55 -22.97
N PRO A 209 10.15 34.36 -23.57
CA PRO A 209 11.26 33.42 -23.63
C PRO A 209 12.43 34.07 -24.38
N ARG A 210 13.63 34.04 -23.80
CA ARG A 210 14.87 34.21 -24.55
C ARG A 210 14.97 33.01 -25.48
N THR A 211 14.62 33.20 -26.75
CA THR A 211 15.09 32.30 -27.81
C THR A 211 16.62 32.36 -27.83
N PRO A 212 17.32 31.21 -27.96
CA PRO A 212 18.76 31.21 -28.17
C PRO A 212 19.14 31.97 -29.45
#